data_AF-A0A437JFK8-F1
#
_entry.id   AF-A0A437JFK8-F1
#
_cell.length_a   1.000
_cell.length_b   1.000
_cell.length_c   1.000
_cell.angle_alpha   90.00
_cell.angle_beta   90.00
_cell.angle_gamma   90.00
#
_symmetry.space_group_name_H-M   'P 1'
#
loop_
_entity.id
_entity.type
_entity.pdbx_description
1 polymer ?
#
loop_
_entity_poly.entity_id
_entity_poly.type
_entity_poly.pdbx_seq_one_letter_code
_entity_poly.pdbx_strand_id
1 'polypeptide(L)'
;MIARLLDKLVFGAALILALQMPLLVDHYHQYLSGLYSATKWQVDGYEATAKAHQFADVNAMIDNHLKNAEPSVRTDAEQKQHTVQLLQDLTKGMDIFADGNLIEKMIFMLHPDRVHVVKEVLQNFKVGIPLNASGLLFGVVLALLLNMLIMLPFRLMSSGRRAEQY
;
A
#
# COMPACT_ATOMS: atom_id res chain seq x y z
N MET A 1 14.64 37.66 10.52
CA MET A 1 13.17 37.49 10.38
C MET A 1 12.83 36.53 9.25
N ILE A 2 13.39 36.73 8.04
CA ILE A 2 13.13 35.92 6.82
C ILE A 2 13.41 34.43 7.03
N ALA A 3 14.55 34.05 7.63
CA ALA A 3 14.89 32.64 7.87
C ALA A 3 13.87 31.90 8.77
N ARG A 4 13.29 32.58 9.77
CA ARG A 4 12.24 32.00 10.63
C ARG A 4 10.90 31.87 9.91
N LEU A 5 10.62 32.76 8.95
CA LEU A 5 9.44 32.66 8.10
C LEU A 5 9.57 31.47 7.15
N LEU A 6 10.73 31.34 6.51
CA LEU A 6 11.05 30.20 5.63
C LEU A 6 10.93 28.87 6.37
N ASP A 7 11.40 28.80 7.62
CA ASP A 7 11.29 27.61 8.47
C ASP A 7 9.86 27.15 8.70
N LYS A 8 8.98 28.08 9.05
CA LYS A 8 7.56 27.79 9.24
C LYS A 8 6.88 27.34 7.94
N LEU A 9 7.23 27.95 6.80
CA LEU A 9 6.69 27.58 5.50
C LEU A 9 7.15 26.18 5.08
N VAL A 10 8.44 25.88 5.24
CA VAL A 10 9.01 24.55 4.96
C VAL A 10 8.37 23.50 5.87
N PHE A 11 8.23 23.78 7.17
CA PHE A 11 7.56 22.87 8.09
C PHE A 11 6.10 22.63 7.70
N GLY A 12 5.34 23.67 7.38
CA GLY A 12 3.94 23.54 6.96
C GLY A 12 3.80 22.70 5.68
N ALA A 13 4.64 22.94 4.68
CA ALA A 13 4.67 22.14 3.45
C ALA A 13 5.08 20.68 3.73
N ALA A 14 6.10 20.46 4.54
CA ALA A 14 6.54 19.14 4.95
C ALA A 14 5.45 18.39 5.72
N LEU A 15 4.68 19.08 6.57
CA LEU A 15 3.56 18.50 7.30
C LEU A 15 2.44 18.07 6.38
N ILE A 16 2.04 18.91 5.42
CA ILE A 16 1.02 18.55 4.44
C ILE A 16 1.45 17.29 3.68
N LEU A 17 2.70 17.22 3.20
CA LEU A 17 3.23 16.06 2.50
C LEU A 17 3.30 14.81 3.40
N ALA A 18 3.80 14.97 4.62
CA ALA A 18 3.95 13.86 5.57
C ALA A 18 2.60 13.23 5.96
N LEU A 19 1.55 14.04 6.09
CA LEU A 19 0.19 13.55 6.39
C LEU A 19 -0.42 12.74 5.24
N GLN A 20 0.11 12.83 4.01
CA GLN A 20 -0.40 12.05 2.88
C GLN A 20 -0.01 10.58 2.96
N MET A 21 1.11 10.24 3.61
CA MET A 21 1.59 8.86 3.73
C MET A 21 0.59 7.94 4.48
N PRO A 22 0.14 8.25 5.70
CA PRO A 22 -0.88 7.45 6.39
C PRO A 22 -2.21 7.40 5.63
N LEU A 23 -2.62 8.48 4.97
CA LEU A 23 -3.84 8.47 4.13
C LEU A 23 -3.70 7.54 2.93
N LEU A 24 -2.52 7.49 2.32
CA LEU A 24 -2.25 6.60 1.20
C LEU A 24 -2.32 5.14 1.65
N VAL A 25 -1.77 4.83 2.82
CA VAL A 25 -1.88 3.51 3.46
C VAL A 25 -3.34 3.14 3.72
N ASP A 26 -4.15 4.06 4.22
CA ASP A 26 -5.58 3.81 4.48
C ASP A 26 -6.36 3.55 3.18
N HIS A 27 -6.18 4.37 2.14
CA HIS A 27 -6.82 4.14 0.84
C HIS A 27 -6.34 2.86 0.16
N TYR A 28 -5.05 2.54 0.29
CA TYR A 28 -4.50 1.29 -0.21
C TYR A 28 -5.15 0.08 0.49
N HIS A 29 -5.32 0.15 1.81
CA HIS A 29 -6.02 -0.89 2.57
C HIS A 29 -7.46 -1.07 2.08
N GLN A 30 -8.18 0.02 1.83
CA GLN A 30 -9.56 -0.03 1.32
C GLN A 30 -9.64 -0.69 -0.06
N TYR A 31 -8.74 -0.31 -0.97
CA TYR A 31 -8.64 -0.95 -2.29
C TYR A 31 -8.34 -2.44 -2.15
N LEU A 32 -7.33 -2.80 -1.35
CA LEU A 32 -6.91 -4.18 -1.13
C LEU A 32 -8.05 -5.02 -0.54
N SER A 33 -8.78 -4.47 0.44
CA SER A 33 -9.94 -5.13 1.05
C SER A 33 -11.05 -5.39 0.06
N GLY A 34 -11.31 -4.44 -0.85
CA GLY A 34 -12.29 -4.60 -1.92
C GLY A 34 -11.88 -5.70 -2.90
N LEU A 35 -10.63 -5.67 -3.36
CA LEU A 35 -10.08 -6.69 -4.24
C LEU A 35 -10.08 -8.08 -3.59
N TYR A 36 -9.68 -8.18 -2.32
CA TYR A 36 -9.75 -9.40 -1.53
C TYR A 36 -11.18 -9.94 -1.46
N SER A 37 -12.15 -9.10 -1.11
CA SER A 37 -13.55 -9.53 -0.98
C SER A 37 -14.12 -10.04 -2.30
N ALA A 38 -13.83 -9.35 -3.41
CA ALA A 38 -14.27 -9.77 -4.75
C ALA A 38 -13.60 -11.10 -5.17
N THR A 39 -12.29 -11.22 -4.97
CA THR A 39 -11.53 -12.44 -5.32
C THR A 39 -11.97 -13.62 -4.46
N LYS A 40 -12.20 -13.40 -3.16
CA LYS A 40 -12.70 -14.43 -2.25
C LYS A 40 -14.07 -14.93 -2.71
N TRP A 41 -14.99 -14.03 -3.02
CA TRP A 41 -16.32 -14.41 -3.52
C TRP A 41 -16.23 -15.28 -4.79
N GLN A 42 -15.31 -14.97 -5.69
CA GLN A 42 -15.06 -15.75 -6.90
C GLN A 42 -14.51 -17.15 -6.60
N VAL A 43 -13.52 -17.26 -5.70
CA VAL A 43 -12.95 -18.55 -5.28
C VAL A 43 -13.97 -19.40 -4.51
N ASP A 44 -14.77 -18.79 -3.64
CA ASP A 44 -15.85 -19.49 -2.92
C ASP A 44 -16.86 -20.11 -3.93
N GLY A 45 -17.12 -19.44 -5.06
CA GLY A 45 -17.92 -19.98 -6.16
C GLY A 45 -17.26 -21.17 -6.87
N TYR A 46 -15.94 -21.17 -7.02
CA TYR A 46 -15.19 -22.30 -7.57
C TYR A 46 -15.19 -23.49 -6.62
N GLU A 47 -15.03 -23.27 -5.31
CA GLU A 47 -15.14 -24.31 -4.28
C GLU A 47 -16.53 -24.94 -4.25
N ALA A 48 -17.59 -24.12 -4.36
CA ALA A 48 -18.96 -24.62 -4.44
C ALA A 48 -19.17 -25.50 -5.68
N THR A 49 -18.59 -25.13 -6.82
CA THR A 49 -18.64 -25.91 -8.06
C THR A 49 -17.87 -27.23 -7.91
N ALA A 50 -16.65 -27.17 -7.36
CA ALA A 50 -15.84 -28.36 -7.10
C ALA A 50 -16.60 -29.36 -6.21
N LYS A 51 -17.21 -28.87 -5.13
CA LYS A 51 -18.04 -29.68 -4.23
C LYS A 51 -19.26 -30.28 -4.94
N ALA A 52 -19.97 -29.50 -5.75
CA ALA A 52 -21.14 -29.96 -6.50
C ALA A 52 -20.80 -31.09 -7.49
N HIS A 53 -19.59 -31.08 -8.04
CA HIS A 53 -19.07 -32.11 -8.95
C HIS A 53 -18.16 -33.14 -8.28
N GLN A 54 -18.20 -33.25 -6.94
CA GLN A 54 -17.50 -34.27 -6.16
C GLN A 54 -15.98 -34.28 -6.30
N PHE A 55 -15.37 -33.13 -6.63
CA PHE A 55 -13.94 -32.95 -6.49
C PHE A 55 -13.56 -32.79 -5.02
N ALA A 56 -12.33 -33.20 -4.67
CA ALA A 56 -11.82 -33.08 -3.30
C ALA A 56 -11.73 -31.61 -2.86
N ASP A 57 -11.25 -30.74 -3.75
CA ASP A 57 -11.15 -29.30 -3.56
C ASP A 57 -11.11 -28.57 -4.92
N VAL A 58 -11.01 -27.24 -4.86
CA VAL A 58 -10.93 -26.39 -6.06
C VAL A 58 -9.70 -26.68 -6.93
N ASN A 59 -8.56 -27.03 -6.34
CA ASN A 59 -7.33 -27.31 -7.08
C ASN A 59 -7.46 -28.63 -7.83
N ALA A 60 -8.06 -29.66 -7.22
CA ALA A 60 -8.35 -30.92 -7.89
C ALA A 60 -9.27 -30.75 -9.11
N MET A 61 -10.26 -29.84 -9.02
CA MET A 61 -11.11 -29.50 -10.16
C MET A 61 -10.31 -28.76 -11.25
N ILE A 62 -9.48 -27.79 -10.89
CA ILE A 62 -8.63 -27.04 -11.82
C ILE A 62 -7.66 -27.98 -12.54
N ASP A 63 -6.95 -28.85 -11.81
CA ASP A 63 -6.00 -29.82 -12.35
C ASP A 63 -6.67 -30.80 -13.34
N ASN A 64 -7.93 -31.16 -13.08
CA ASN A 64 -8.72 -31.95 -14.01
C ASN A 64 -9.06 -31.16 -15.28
N HIS A 65 -9.49 -29.90 -15.16
CA HIS A 65 -9.81 -29.05 -16.31
C HIS A 65 -8.59 -28.68 -17.16
N LEU A 66 -7.40 -28.55 -16.56
CA LEU A 66 -6.14 -28.33 -17.28
C LEU A 66 -5.78 -29.49 -18.22
N LYS A 67 -6.29 -30.70 -17.97
CA LYS A 67 -6.07 -31.89 -18.82
C LYS A 67 -7.14 -32.05 -19.90
N ASN A 68 -8.10 -31.12 -19.99
CA ASN A 68 -9.18 -31.21 -20.96
C ASN A 68 -8.64 -31.07 -22.39
N ALA A 69 -9.24 -31.80 -23.33
CA ALA A 69 -8.86 -31.73 -24.75
C ALA A 69 -9.15 -30.35 -25.36
N GLU A 70 -10.22 -29.70 -24.92
CA GLU A 70 -10.66 -28.40 -25.41
C GLU A 70 -9.76 -27.27 -24.90
N PRO A 71 -9.10 -26.49 -25.78
CA PRO A 71 -8.21 -25.41 -25.38
C PRO A 71 -8.87 -24.33 -24.52
N SER A 72 -10.12 -23.96 -24.83
CA SER A 72 -10.84 -22.93 -24.07
C SER A 72 -11.06 -23.32 -22.60
N VAL A 73 -11.31 -24.61 -22.32
CA VAL A 73 -11.47 -25.14 -20.96
C VAL A 73 -10.15 -25.09 -20.18
N ARG A 74 -9.02 -25.36 -20.85
CA ARG A 74 -7.71 -25.25 -20.20
C ARG A 74 -7.36 -23.81 -19.84
N THR A 75 -7.60 -22.87 -20.75
CA THR A 75 -7.36 -21.44 -20.49
C THR A 75 -8.24 -20.89 -19.36
N ASP A 76 -9.51 -21.30 -19.29
CA ASP A 76 -10.37 -20.96 -18.14
C ASP A 76 -9.81 -21.54 -16.82
N ALA A 77 -9.29 -22.76 -16.84
CA ALA A 77 -8.66 -23.37 -15.67
C ALA A 77 -7.38 -22.64 -15.23
N GLU A 78 -6.54 -22.20 -16.17
CA GLU A 78 -5.36 -21.35 -15.88
C GLU A 78 -5.78 -20.04 -15.21
N GLN A 79 -6.83 -19.37 -15.71
CA GLN A 79 -7.36 -18.15 -15.09
C GLN A 79 -7.88 -18.40 -13.66
N LYS A 80 -8.56 -19.52 -13.43
CA LYS A 80 -9.02 -19.93 -12.10
C LYS A 80 -7.84 -20.15 -11.16
N GLN A 81 -6.78 -20.82 -11.64
CA GLN A 81 -5.55 -21.03 -10.88
C GLN A 81 -4.91 -19.71 -10.46
N HIS A 82 -4.80 -18.75 -11.38
CA HIS A 82 -4.28 -17.41 -11.06
C HIS A 82 -5.15 -16.67 -10.04
N THR A 83 -6.46 -16.84 -10.09
CA THR A 83 -7.39 -16.22 -9.13
C THR A 83 -7.22 -16.81 -7.73
N VAL A 84 -7.06 -18.14 -7.61
CA VAL A 84 -6.79 -18.81 -6.34
C VAL A 84 -5.45 -18.36 -5.74
N GLN A 85 -4.41 -18.26 -6.58
CA GLN A 85 -3.10 -17.73 -6.16
C GLN A 85 -3.19 -16.27 -5.70
N LEU A 86 -3.91 -15.44 -6.45
CA LEU A 86 -4.15 -14.05 -6.09
C LEU A 86 -4.83 -13.94 -4.72
N LEU A 87 -5.84 -14.76 -4.43
CA LEU A 87 -6.50 -14.77 -3.13
C LEU A 87 -5.51 -15.07 -1.98
N GLN A 88 -4.62 -16.03 -2.18
CA GLN A 88 -3.60 -16.38 -1.17
C GLN A 88 -2.66 -15.19 -0.91
N ASP A 89 -2.23 -14.49 -1.96
CA ASP A 89 -1.35 -13.33 -1.82
C ASP A 89 -2.07 -12.12 -1.22
N LEU A 90 -3.34 -11.91 -1.54
CA LEU A 90 -4.18 -10.89 -0.92
C LEU A 90 -4.42 -11.20 0.56
N THR A 91 -4.58 -12.46 0.94
CA THR A 91 -4.76 -12.89 2.34
C THR A 91 -3.55 -12.48 3.18
N LYS A 92 -2.32 -12.77 2.72
CA LYS A 92 -1.09 -12.33 3.38
C LYS A 92 -1.03 -10.80 3.54
N GLY A 93 -1.54 -10.07 2.55
CA GLY A 93 -1.64 -8.62 2.62
C GLY A 93 -2.63 -8.15 3.69
N MET A 94 -3.80 -8.77 3.76
CA MET A 94 -4.79 -8.46 4.78
C MET A 94 -4.25 -8.68 6.20
N ASP A 95 -3.47 -9.74 6.42
CA ASP A 95 -2.84 -10.01 7.72
C ASP A 95 -1.89 -8.87 8.15
N ILE A 96 -1.06 -8.39 7.22
CA ILE A 96 -0.16 -7.24 7.47
C ILE A 96 -0.95 -5.96 7.75
N PHE A 97 -2.08 -5.77 7.07
CA PHE A 97 -2.91 -4.59 7.31
C PHE A 97 -3.75 -4.65 8.59
N ALA A 98 -4.09 -5.85 9.05
CA ALA A 98 -4.77 -6.08 10.31
C ALA A 98 -3.85 -5.80 11.51
N ASP A 99 -2.68 -6.43 11.55
CA ASP A 99 -1.84 -6.45 12.75
C ASP A 99 -0.58 -5.57 12.65
N GLY A 100 -0.19 -5.18 11.44
CA GLY A 100 1.04 -4.44 11.19
C GLY A 100 0.98 -2.97 11.60
N ASN A 101 2.14 -2.45 12.00
CA ASN A 101 2.34 -1.02 12.23
C ASN A 101 2.41 -0.24 10.90
N LEU A 102 2.38 1.10 10.99
CA LEU A 102 2.35 1.96 9.80
C LEU A 102 3.58 1.77 8.89
N ILE A 103 4.76 1.50 9.46
CA ILE A 103 5.99 1.28 8.67
C ILE A 103 5.90 -0.03 7.89
N GLU A 104 5.46 -1.12 8.54
CA GLU A 104 5.26 -2.42 7.90
C GLU A 104 4.28 -2.33 6.73
N LYS A 105 3.16 -1.62 6.94
CA LYS A 105 2.17 -1.34 5.89
C LYS A 105 2.76 -0.57 4.72
N MET A 106 3.58 0.45 4.97
CA MET A 106 4.27 1.20 3.92
C MET A 106 5.28 0.34 3.15
N ILE A 107 6.08 -0.47 3.85
CA ILE A 107 7.05 -1.38 3.21
C ILE A 107 6.31 -2.39 2.32
N PHE A 108 5.22 -2.96 2.81
CA PHE A 108 4.39 -3.89 2.03
C PHE A 108 3.80 -3.23 0.78
N MET A 109 3.27 -2.01 0.94
CA MET A 109 2.65 -1.22 -0.13
C MET A 109 3.68 -0.83 -1.21
N LEU A 110 4.89 -0.47 -0.82
CA LEU A 110 5.95 0.00 -1.71
C LEU A 110 6.82 -1.14 -2.29
N HIS A 111 6.47 -2.40 -2.01
CA HIS A 111 7.17 -3.55 -2.58
C HIS A 111 7.08 -3.52 -4.12
N PRO A 112 8.18 -3.78 -4.86
CA PRO A 112 8.22 -3.65 -6.33
C PRO A 112 7.08 -4.36 -7.06
N ASP A 113 6.72 -5.56 -6.61
CA ASP A 113 5.65 -6.37 -7.22
C ASP A 113 4.25 -5.73 -7.11
N ARG A 114 4.05 -4.76 -6.22
CA ARG A 114 2.75 -4.14 -5.94
C ARG A 114 2.68 -2.65 -6.26
N VAL A 115 3.74 -2.08 -6.82
CA VAL A 115 3.78 -0.66 -7.20
C VAL A 115 2.67 -0.30 -8.19
N HIS A 116 2.21 -1.25 -9.00
CA HIS A 116 1.05 -1.05 -9.87
C HIS A 116 -0.23 -0.73 -9.08
N VAL A 117 -0.46 -1.38 -7.93
CA VAL A 117 -1.63 -1.15 -7.08
C VAL A 117 -1.58 0.26 -6.49
N VAL A 118 -0.40 0.69 -6.05
CA VAL A 118 -0.20 2.06 -5.56
C VAL A 118 -0.56 3.08 -6.63
N LYS A 119 -0.18 2.82 -7.89
CA LYS A 119 -0.52 3.69 -9.02
C LYS A 119 -2.03 3.79 -9.24
N GLU A 120 -2.76 2.68 -9.12
CA GLU A 120 -4.23 2.67 -9.23
C GLU A 120 -4.90 3.43 -8.08
N VAL A 121 -4.41 3.24 -6.85
CA VAL A 121 -4.92 3.97 -5.66
C VAL A 121 -4.68 5.47 -5.83
N LEU A 122 -3.52 5.87 -6.35
CA LEU A 122 -3.17 7.27 -6.59
C LEU A 122 -4.08 7.96 -7.62
N GLN A 123 -4.66 7.24 -8.58
CA GLN A 123 -5.59 7.82 -9.56
C GLN A 123 -6.86 8.38 -8.90
N ASN A 124 -7.30 7.77 -7.80
CA ASN A 124 -8.50 8.16 -7.06
C ASN A 124 -8.18 8.74 -5.68
N PHE A 125 -6.90 9.00 -5.40
CA PHE A 125 -6.45 9.46 -4.10
C PHE A 125 -6.94 10.89 -3.83
N LYS A 126 -7.51 11.08 -2.64
CA LYS A 126 -7.95 12.38 -2.15
C LYS A 126 -7.03 12.84 -1.04
N VAL A 127 -6.46 14.03 -1.24
CA VAL A 127 -5.68 14.73 -0.20
C VAL A 127 -6.59 15.02 0.99
N GLY A 128 -6.07 14.82 2.19
CA GLY A 128 -6.83 15.03 3.40
C GLY A 128 -5.96 15.10 4.64
N ILE A 129 -6.58 14.83 5.79
CA ILE A 129 -5.93 14.72 7.08
C ILE A 129 -6.27 13.34 7.67
N PRO A 130 -5.27 12.59 8.18
CA PRO A 130 -5.50 11.34 8.89
C PRO A 130 -6.46 11.53 10.05
N LEU A 131 -7.43 10.63 10.17
CA LEU A 131 -8.42 10.67 11.26
C LEU A 131 -7.93 9.96 12.52
N ASN A 132 -6.82 9.22 12.44
CA ASN A 132 -6.25 8.45 13.54
C ASN A 132 -5.03 9.15 14.17
N ALA A 133 -4.86 8.99 15.49
CA ALA A 133 -3.80 9.65 16.26
C ALA A 133 -2.40 9.19 15.83
N SER A 134 -2.23 7.92 15.47
CA SER A 134 -0.97 7.36 14.98
C SER A 134 -0.50 8.02 13.68
N GLY A 135 -1.41 8.28 12.75
CA GLY A 135 -1.15 8.94 11.47
C GLY A 135 -0.83 10.41 11.64
N LEU A 136 -1.51 11.10 12.57
CA LEU A 136 -1.16 12.47 12.95
C LEU A 136 0.24 12.54 13.57
N LEU A 137 0.54 11.66 14.53
CA LEU A 137 1.86 11.59 15.17
C LEU A 137 2.96 11.31 14.16
N PHE A 138 2.75 10.32 13.28
CA PHE A 138 3.67 10.01 12.20
C PHE A 138 3.88 11.22 11.29
N GLY A 139 2.80 11.89 10.87
CA GLY A 139 2.86 13.09 10.04
C GLY A 139 3.70 14.20 10.69
N VAL A 140 3.51 14.46 11.99
CA VAL A 140 4.28 15.47 12.73
C VAL A 140 5.76 15.08 12.83
N VAL A 141 6.06 13.84 13.22
CA VAL A 141 7.44 13.36 13.35
C VAL A 141 8.16 13.42 12.00
N LEU A 142 7.54 12.92 10.94
CA LEU A 142 8.10 12.96 9.60
C LEU A 142 8.26 14.40 9.10
N ALA A 143 7.31 15.30 9.38
CA ALA A 143 7.43 16.71 9.04
C ALA A 143 8.61 17.40 9.72
N LEU A 144 8.85 17.11 11.01
CA LEU A 144 10.01 17.62 11.75
C LEU A 144 11.32 17.11 11.15
N LEU A 145 11.38 15.82 10.79
CA LEU A 145 12.56 15.23 10.16
C LEU A 145 12.84 15.86 8.78
N LEU A 146 11.80 16.00 7.95
CA LEU A 146 11.90 16.63 6.63
C LEU A 146 12.30 18.10 6.74
N ASN A 147 11.69 18.86 7.65
CA ASN A 147 12.06 20.24 7.90
C ASN A 147 13.54 20.34 8.32
N MET A 148 13.99 19.50 9.25
CA MET A 148 15.39 19.48 9.70
C MET A 148 16.33 19.16 8.55
N LEU A 149 16.00 18.19 7.70
CA LEU A 149 16.80 17.76 6.56
C LEU A 149 16.89 18.85 5.48
N ILE A 150 15.76 19.49 5.15
CA ILE A 150 15.71 20.59 4.17
C ILE A 150 16.46 21.83 4.70
N MET A 151 16.39 22.11 6.00
CA MET A 151 17.04 23.26 6.61
C MET A 151 18.52 23.06 6.97
N LEU A 152 18.99 21.82 7.02
CA LEU A 152 20.37 21.44 7.34
C LEU A 152 21.43 22.22 6.51
N PRO A 153 21.35 22.29 5.17
CA PRO A 153 22.32 23.05 4.37
C PRO A 153 22.34 24.55 4.73
N PHE A 154 21.18 25.16 4.94
CA PHE A 154 21.08 26.59 5.32
C PHE A 154 21.68 26.85 6.70
N ARG A 155 21.51 25.92 7.65
CA ARG A 155 22.12 26.01 8.99
C ARG A 155 23.64 25.88 8.94
N LEU A 156 24.17 24.95 8.16
CA LEU A 156 25.62 24.78 7.99
C LEU A 156 26.28 26.01 7.34
N MET A 157 25.67 26.57 6.28
CA MET A 157 26.18 27.77 5.61
C MET A 157 26.13 29.03 6.49
N SER A 158 25.13 29.16 7.36
CA SER A 158 25.04 30.29 8.30
C SER A 158 25.99 30.17 9.50
N SER A 159 26.36 28.94 9.89
CA SER A 159 27.37 28.67 10.92
C SER A 159 28.78 29.01 10.44
N GLY A 160 29.14 28.65 9.19
CA GLY A 160 30.45 28.98 8.61
C GLY A 160 30.74 30.48 8.54
N ARG A 161 29.71 31.30 8.26
CA ARG A 161 29.82 32.78 8.24
C ARG A 161 30.09 33.42 9.61
N ARG A 162 29.83 32.71 10.71
CA ARG A 162 30.13 33.20 12.07
C ARG A 162 31.56 32.87 12.51
N ALA A 163 32.22 31.90 11.88
CA ALA A 163 33.59 31.52 12.18
C ALA A 163 34.63 32.44 11.52
N GLU A 164 34.31 33.08 10.39
CA GLU A 164 35.20 34.04 9.72
C GLU A 164 35.21 35.45 10.35
N GLN A 165 34.44 35.68 11.42
CA GLN A 165 34.37 36.97 12.13
C GLN A 165 35.23 37.00 13.41
N TYR A 166 36.07 35.99 13.65
CA TYR A 166 37.03 35.93 14.76
C TYR A 166 38.46 35.81 14.24
#